data_AF-A0AAU9UE81-F1
#
_entry.id   AF-A0AAU9UE81-F1
#
_cell.length_a   1.000
_cell.length_b   1.000
_cell.length_c   1.000
_cell.angle_alpha   90.00
_cell.angle_beta   90.00
_cell.angle_gamma   90.00
#
_symmetry.space_group_name_H-M   'P 1'
#
loop_
_entity.id
_entity.type
_entity.pdbx_description
1 polymer ?
#
loop_
_entity_poly.entity_id
_entity_poly.type
_entity_poly.pdbx_seq_one_letter_code
_entity_poly.pdbx_strand_id
1 'polypeptide(L)' 'MRRAPLALPAAVALALSLLLRFVDAGSMGPGVPENITVTFLNPTTVRVSWSTTADLVEKYDVTYKPSDAR' A
#
# COMPACT_ATOMS: atom_id res chain seq x y z
N MET A 1 1.59 40.87 -24.91
CA MET A 1 2.33 40.17 -23.84
C MET A 1 2.12 38.66 -23.99
N ARG A 2 3.00 37.97 -24.73
CA ARG A 2 2.92 36.51 -24.90
C ARG A 2 3.85 35.87 -23.86
N ARG A 3 3.28 35.16 -22.87
CA ARG A 3 4.06 34.40 -21.88
C ARG A 3 4.72 33.22 -22.60
N ALA A 4 6.05 33.14 -22.52
CA ALA A 4 6.81 31.99 -23.03
C ALA A 4 6.41 30.73 -22.23
N PRO A 5 6.22 29.57 -22.88
CA PRO A 5 6.03 28.33 -22.16
C PRO A 5 7.36 27.98 -21.50
N LEU A 6 7.35 27.75 -20.18
CA LEU A 6 8.52 27.34 -19.43
C LEU A 6 8.89 25.93 -19.89
N ALA A 7 9.84 25.82 -20.82
CA ALA A 7 10.36 24.53 -21.27
C ALA A 7 11.14 23.90 -20.11
N LEU A 8 10.51 22.95 -19.41
CA LEU A 8 11.17 22.17 -18.39
C LEU A 8 12.35 21.42 -19.02
N PRO A 9 13.59 21.55 -18.49
CA PRO A 9 14.73 20.79 -18.99
C PRO A 9 14.44 19.29 -18.88
N ALA A 10 14.83 18.50 -19.87
CA ALA A 10 14.63 17.04 -19.87
C ALA A 10 15.18 16.37 -18.59
N ALA A 11 16.27 16.91 -18.03
CA ALA A 11 16.83 16.46 -16.76
C ALA A 11 15.89 16.67 -15.56
N VAL A 12 15.12 17.78 -15.55
CA VAL A 12 14.13 18.07 -14.50
C VAL A 12 12.92 17.15 -14.64
N ALA A 13 12.49 16.87 -15.87
CA ALA A 13 11.42 15.89 -16.12
C ALA A 13 11.84 14.48 -15.69
N LEU A 14 13.07 14.05 -15.99
CA LEU A 14 13.63 12.76 -15.55
C LEU A 14 13.78 12.69 -14.03
N ALA A 15 14.30 13.72 -13.39
CA ALA A 15 14.42 13.79 -11.93
C ALA A 15 13.04 13.73 -11.26
N LEU A 16 12.06 14.45 -11.78
CA LEU A 16 10.69 14.41 -11.27
C LEU A 16 10.04 13.04 -11.48
N SER A 17 10.24 12.43 -12.65
CA SER A 17 9.77 11.06 -12.94
C SER A 17 10.36 10.05 -11.98
N LEU A 18 11.66 10.17 -11.71
CA LEU A 18 12.40 9.28 -10.82
C LEU A 18 11.97 9.49 -9.35
N LEU A 19 11.81 10.74 -8.91
CA LEU A 19 11.29 11.08 -7.58
C LEU A 19 9.86 10.55 -7.39
N LEU A 20 8.98 10.69 -8.39
CA LEU A 20 7.63 10.10 -8.36
C LEU A 20 7.66 8.57 -8.21
N ARG A 21 8.61 7.89 -8.87
CA ARG A 21 8.80 6.43 -8.75
C ARG A 21 9.31 6.02 -7.36
N PHE A 22 10.10 6.87 -6.70
CA PHE A 22 10.61 6.60 -5.35
C PHE A 22 9.57 6.89 -4.24
N VAL A 23 8.63 7.81 -4.46
CA VAL A 23 7.53 8.08 -3.52
C VAL A 23 6.57 6.89 -3.42
N ASP A 24 6.42 6.12 -4.50
CA ASP A 24 5.62 4.88 -4.54
C ASP A 24 6.21 3.76 -3.66
N ALA A 25 7.54 3.69 -3.54
CA ALA A 25 8.23 2.62 -2.80
C ALA A 25 8.04 2.66 -1.27
N GLY A 26 7.51 3.76 -0.72
CA GLY A 26 7.17 3.90 0.70
C GLY A 26 5.67 3.87 1.00
N SER A 27 4.83 3.91 -0.04
CA SER A 27 3.39 3.73 0.10
C SER A 27 3.11 2.24 -0.06
N MET A 28 2.55 1.62 0.97
CA MET A 28 1.98 0.28 0.84
C MET A 28 1.01 0.32 -0.36
N GLY A 29 1.39 -0.33 -1.47
CA GLY A 29 0.69 -0.21 -2.75
C GLY A 29 -0.78 -0.62 -2.66
N PRO A 30 -1.57 -0.31 -3.71
CA PRO A 30 -2.98 -0.70 -3.75
C PRO A 30 -3.13 -2.21 -3.49
N GLY A 31 -3.98 -2.57 -2.52
CA GLY A 31 -4.25 -3.96 -2.16
C GLY A 31 -3.65 -4.40 -0.83
N VAL A 32 -2.91 -3.53 -0.14
CA VAL A 32 -2.53 -3.80 1.25
C VAL A 32 -3.77 -3.74 2.16
N PRO A 33 -3.99 -4.75 3.03
CA PRO A 33 -5.12 -4.76 3.93
C PRO A 33 -4.91 -3.76 5.08
N GLU A 34 -5.95 -2.99 5.36
CA GLU A 34 -6.02 -1.97 6.42
C GLU A 34 -7.03 -2.37 7.49
N ASN A 35 -7.00 -1.74 8.66
CA ASN A 35 -7.97 -1.96 9.76
C ASN A 35 -8.16 -3.44 10.15
N ILE A 36 -7.05 -4.19 10.26
CA ILE A 36 -7.09 -5.61 10.60
C ILE A 36 -7.65 -5.79 12.01
N THR A 37 -8.75 -6.54 12.11
CA THR A 37 -9.42 -6.87 13.36
C THR A 37 -9.48 -8.38 13.51
N VAL A 38 -9.19 -8.86 14.72
CA VAL A 38 -9.29 -10.28 15.08
C VAL A 38 -10.33 -10.43 16.18
N THR A 39 -11.32 -11.30 15.94
CA THR A 39 -12.38 -11.62 16.91
C THR A 39 -12.36 -13.10 17.23
N PHE A 40 -12.25 -13.45 18.50
CA PHE A 40 -12.36 -14.83 18.96
C PHE A 40 -13.83 -15.25 18.95
N LEU A 41 -14.18 -16.23 18.13
CA LEU A 41 -15.53 -16.78 18.09
C LEU A 41 -15.71 -17.86 19.15
N ASN A 42 -14.65 -18.62 19.43
CA ASN A 42 -14.54 -19.65 20.46
C ASN A 42 -13.05 -19.92 20.73
N PRO A 43 -12.67 -20.80 21.67
CA PRO A 43 -11.28 -21.01 22.05
C PRO A 43 -10.33 -21.47 20.91
N THR A 44 -10.86 -22.05 19.83
CA THR A 44 -10.05 -22.58 18.72
C THR A 44 -10.32 -21.89 17.37
N THR A 45 -11.25 -20.94 17.33
CA THR A 45 -11.68 -20.29 16.07
C THR A 45 -11.65 -18.79 16.23
N VAL A 46 -10.98 -18.14 15.28
CA VAL A 46 -10.94 -16.68 15.15
C VAL A 46 -11.53 -16.25 13.82
N ARG A 47 -12.14 -15.08 13.80
CA ARG A 47 -12.51 -14.33 12.59
C ARG A 47 -11.51 -13.20 12.42
N VAL A 48 -10.96 -13.06 11.22
CA VAL A 48 -10.09 -11.96 10.84
C VAL A 48 -10.80 -11.14 9.76
N SER A 49 -10.81 -9.82 9.90
CA SER A 49 -11.39 -8.89 8.93
C SER A 49 -10.47 -7.71 8.69
N TRP A 50 -10.53 -7.14 7.50
CA TRP A 50 -9.75 -5.97 7.08
C TRP A 50 -10.52 -5.19 6.00
N SER A 51 -10.08 -3.97 5.73
CA SER A 51 -10.52 -3.13 4.61
C SER A 51 -9.41 -3.02 3.56
N THR A 52 -9.73 -2.63 2.34
CA THR A 52 -8.74 -2.31 1.30
C THR A 52 -9.26 -1.19 0.41
N THR A 53 -8.34 -0.41 -0.13
CA THR A 53 -8.62 0.65 -1.12
C THR A 53 -8.53 0.15 -2.56
N ALA A 54 -8.09 -1.09 -2.78
CA ALA A 54 -8.03 -1.69 -4.11
C ALA A 54 -9.33 -2.40 -4.48
N ASP A 55 -9.81 -2.12 -5.70
CA ASP A 55 -11.03 -2.72 -6.24
C ASP A 55 -10.85 -4.19 -6.65
N LEU A 56 -9.64 -4.57 -7.05
CA LEU A 56 -9.33 -5.90 -7.57
C LEU A 56 -8.21 -6.54 -6.74
N VAL A 57 -8.61 -7.32 -5.73
CA VAL A 57 -7.69 -8.20 -5.01
C VAL A 57 -8.17 -9.64 -5.16
N GLU A 58 -7.36 -10.47 -5.79
CA GLU A 58 -7.72 -11.87 -6.05
C GLU A 58 -7.69 -12.72 -4.78
N LYS A 59 -6.69 -12.51 -3.91
CA LYS A 59 -6.47 -13.30 -2.70
C LYS A 59 -5.57 -12.56 -1.72
N TYR A 60 -5.76 -12.84 -0.43
CA TYR A 60 -4.83 -12.48 0.64
C TYR A 60 -4.21 -13.75 1.23
N ASP A 61 -2.90 -13.76 1.38
CA ASP A 61 -2.22 -14.81 2.14
C ASP A 61 -2.21 -14.45 3.63
N VAL A 62 -2.84 -15.29 4.45
CA VAL A 62 -2.95 -15.08 5.89
C VAL A 62 -1.87 -15.89 6.59
N THR A 63 -0.95 -15.21 7.27
CA THR A 63 0.09 -15.85 8.08
C THR A 63 -0.23 -15.67 9.56
N TYR A 64 -0.33 -16.78 10.28
CA TYR A 64 -0.46 -16.79 11.74
C TYR A 64 0.88 -17.19 12.36
N LYS A 65 1.35 -16.38 13.31
CA LYS A 65 2.49 -16.72 14.17
C LYS A 65 1.98 -16.77 15.61
N PRO A 66 1.97 -17.95 16.26
CA PRO A 66 1.71 -18.03 17.68
C PRO A 66 2.63 -17.09 18.45
N SER A 67 2.08 -16.36 19.42
CA SER A 67 2.84 -15.46 20.27
C SER A 67 3.57 -16.16 21.41
N ASP A 68 3.62 -17.51 21.43
CA ASP A 68 4.35 -18.29 22.43
C ASP A 68 5.86 -18.04 22.31
N ALA A 69 6.25 -16.91 22.88
CA ALA A 69 7.54 -16.66 23.48
C ALA A 69 7.64 -17.58 24.71
N ARG A 70 8.38 -18.67 24.58
CA ARG A 70 8.98 -19.36 25.71
C ARG A 70 10.37 -19.88 25.35
#